data_AF-A0A351TS33-F1
#
_entry.id   AF-A0A351TS33-F1
#
_cell.length_a   1.000
_cell.length_b   1.000
_cell.length_c   1.000
_cell.angle_alpha   90.00
_cell.angle_beta   90.00
_cell.angle_gamma   90.00
#
_symmetry.space_group_name_H-M   'P 1'
#
loop_
_entity.id
_entity.type
_entity.pdbx_description
1 polymer ?
#
loop_
_entity_poly.entity_id
_entity_poly.type
_entity_poly.pdbx_seq_one_letter_code
_entity_poly.pdbx_strand_id
1 'polypeptide(L)'
;MKRKSISALFLTVVLSAAMLLGGCGDNADQQESSQGSETVEDGSESESAPEESGEVQIWDGYYQDTSTGLLSFVRLNEDGTYYAKYFDGGVMEAGTYRVLDEDMEYYADGGTDGDFTTEEDNTKATASQVVELTSYKTGDVVKIAFDNDQLCDMSLGGMANHRTLTHDAEYAYNPDTDEIAIELFVFYAGSSMGSNFVLSHNRTFTDVTGDAFLDGSWEMKEAGVYALTYSDGTEATLTVEADGKNAVLAKAGGEELALRDTFEESGDLSGTVVLSLTAEDAQVGLPMGVNLRLDCYGDNTCKLIVEVAQVGAELEADKGTYSVSETFQYTFNFEKAGEITGTPDYASATETSLDVAAAYKADVEVEFNGAQTPLSIDSELSGTYVMGGETSAQAAEVVNTLTVEDAQVGLPMGVNLRVDIYSDDTCKLIVEVAQVGAELEADQGTCSLDEASFKYTFHFEKAGELISEPDYASATAEGLGMTLAYKADTEVEFNGAATPLSIDAVLEGRIEAQ
;
A
#
# COMPACT_ATOMS: atom_id res chain seq x y z
N MET A 1 -36.50 33.92 -0.50
CA MET A 1 -37.49 33.45 -1.49
C MET A 1 -37.06 32.11 -2.07
N LYS A 2 -37.83 31.07 -1.74
CA LYS A 2 -38.29 29.98 -2.63
C LYS A 2 -37.27 29.17 -3.48
N ARG A 3 -37.13 27.91 -3.04
CA ARG A 3 -36.96 26.62 -3.75
C ARG A 3 -37.07 26.60 -5.29
N LYS A 4 -36.25 25.71 -5.89
CA LYS A 4 -36.56 24.62 -6.87
C LYS A 4 -35.26 23.79 -7.02
N SER A 5 -35.12 22.52 -6.60
CA SER A 5 -35.77 21.24 -6.96
C SER A 5 -35.35 20.68 -8.33
N ILE A 6 -35.14 19.34 -8.36
CA ILE A 6 -34.99 18.39 -9.51
C ILE A 6 -33.50 18.09 -9.82
N SER A 7 -32.99 16.84 -9.88
CA SER A 7 -33.52 15.57 -10.39
C SER A 7 -32.97 14.33 -9.66
N ALA A 8 -33.84 13.32 -9.54
CA ALA A 8 -33.49 11.92 -9.33
C ALA A 8 -32.86 11.30 -10.60
N LEU A 9 -31.94 10.35 -10.42
CA LEU A 9 -31.59 9.40 -11.47
C LEU A 9 -31.78 7.97 -10.91
N PHE A 10 -32.76 7.28 -11.49
CA PHE A 10 -32.97 5.85 -11.38
C PHE A 10 -31.79 5.12 -12.06
N LEU A 11 -31.26 4.05 -11.44
CA LEU A 11 -30.61 2.99 -12.19
C LEU A 11 -31.28 1.65 -11.89
N THR A 12 -32.07 1.24 -12.88
CA THR A 12 -32.67 -0.08 -13.06
C THR A 12 -31.58 -1.05 -13.51
N VAL A 13 -31.36 -2.17 -12.83
CA VAL A 13 -30.71 -3.34 -13.43
C VAL A 13 -31.67 -4.52 -13.38
N VAL A 14 -31.81 -5.10 -14.57
CA VAL A 14 -32.84 -6.03 -15.00
C VAL A 14 -32.47 -7.46 -14.60
N LEU A 15 -33.39 -8.09 -13.88
CA LEU A 15 -33.46 -9.52 -13.64
C LEU A 15 -33.63 -10.26 -14.98
N SER A 16 -32.71 -11.19 -15.30
CA SER A 16 -32.88 -12.14 -16.41
C SER A 16 -32.76 -13.56 -15.87
N ALA A 17 -33.87 -14.29 -15.90
CA ALA A 17 -34.02 -15.66 -15.44
C ALA A 17 -33.88 -16.70 -16.56
N ALA A 18 -33.84 -17.97 -16.13
CA ALA A 18 -34.06 -19.25 -16.82
C ALA A 18 -32.80 -19.98 -17.31
N MET A 19 -32.36 -21.04 -16.61
CA MET A 19 -32.88 -22.43 -16.57
C MET A 19 -32.57 -23.26 -17.84
N LEU A 20 -31.78 -24.35 -17.72
CA LEU A 20 -32.24 -25.76 -17.83
C LEU A 20 -31.09 -26.79 -18.01
N LEU A 21 -31.43 -28.02 -17.56
CA LEU A 21 -30.84 -29.37 -17.78
C LEU A 21 -29.83 -29.85 -16.71
N GLY A 22 -29.99 -30.96 -15.98
CA GLY A 22 -31.03 -31.99 -15.94
C GLY A 22 -30.50 -33.39 -15.53
N GLY A 23 -31.23 -34.08 -14.62
CA GLY A 23 -31.32 -35.56 -14.45
C GLY A 23 -30.23 -36.27 -13.63
N CYS A 24 -30.46 -37.37 -12.89
CA CYS A 24 -31.61 -38.23 -12.58
C CYS A 24 -31.18 -39.30 -11.53
N GLY A 25 -32.13 -39.89 -10.78
CA GLY A 25 -32.04 -41.24 -10.18
C GLY A 25 -31.96 -41.25 -8.64
N ASP A 26 -33.01 -41.39 -7.81
CA ASP A 26 -34.14 -42.35 -7.70
C ASP A 26 -33.79 -43.59 -6.85
N ASN A 27 -34.31 -43.68 -5.61
CA ASN A 27 -35.27 -44.72 -5.18
C ASN A 27 -35.58 -44.69 -3.66
N ALA A 28 -36.87 -44.84 -3.38
CA ALA A 28 -37.49 -45.07 -2.09
C ALA A 28 -37.39 -46.54 -1.65
N ASP A 29 -37.57 -46.83 -0.34
CA ASP A 29 -38.61 -47.77 0.10
C ASP A 29 -38.83 -47.81 1.64
N GLN A 30 -40.08 -47.52 2.00
CA GLN A 30 -40.99 -48.22 2.92
C GLN A 30 -40.71 -48.44 4.43
N GLN A 31 -41.59 -47.75 5.19
CA GLN A 31 -42.25 -48.09 6.46
C GLN A 31 -42.63 -49.58 6.66
N GLU A 32 -42.50 -50.10 7.89
CA GLU A 32 -43.58 -50.20 8.91
C GLU A 32 -43.50 -51.43 9.85
N SER A 33 -44.04 -51.23 11.07
CA SER A 33 -44.48 -52.20 12.09
C SER A 33 -43.39 -52.73 13.05
N SER A 34 -43.59 -52.85 14.37
CA SER A 34 -44.82 -52.97 15.15
C SER A 34 -44.60 -52.68 16.65
N GLN A 35 -45.71 -52.24 17.27
CA GLN A 35 -46.13 -52.27 18.68
C GLN A 35 -45.23 -52.92 19.75
N GLY A 36 -45.04 -52.19 20.85
CA GLY A 36 -44.44 -52.67 22.09
C GLY A 36 -45.39 -53.32 23.09
N SER A 37 -44.84 -53.71 24.26
CA SER A 37 -45.41 -53.51 25.60
C SER A 37 -44.52 -54.16 26.69
N GLU A 38 -44.51 -53.51 27.86
CA GLU A 38 -44.27 -54.02 29.23
C GLU A 38 -42.84 -54.25 29.79
N THR A 39 -42.46 -53.24 30.58
CA THR A 39 -41.73 -53.17 31.87
C THR A 39 -41.25 -54.45 32.57
N VAL A 40 -39.99 -54.42 33.02
CA VAL A 40 -39.51 -55.02 34.29
C VAL A 40 -38.47 -54.08 34.92
N GLU A 41 -38.69 -53.70 36.19
CA GLU A 41 -37.70 -53.06 37.07
C GLU A 41 -36.61 -54.05 37.49
N ASP A 42 -35.33 -53.65 37.44
CA ASP A 42 -34.37 -54.01 38.49
C ASP A 42 -33.24 -52.97 38.51
N GLY A 43 -32.92 -52.48 39.70
CA GLY A 43 -31.99 -51.38 39.93
C GLY A 43 -30.58 -51.88 40.27
N SER A 44 -29.57 -51.13 39.85
CA SER A 44 -28.26 -51.02 40.51
C SER A 44 -27.35 -50.09 39.70
N GLU A 45 -27.28 -48.84 40.15
CA GLU A 45 -26.14 -47.90 40.09
C GLU A 45 -25.11 -48.05 38.95
N SER A 46 -25.25 -47.15 37.97
CA SER A 46 -24.12 -46.62 37.20
C SER A 46 -24.13 -45.11 37.45
N GLU A 47 -23.12 -44.61 38.15
CA GLU A 47 -22.82 -43.17 38.25
C GLU A 47 -22.64 -42.62 36.83
N SER A 48 -23.70 -42.07 36.25
CA SER A 48 -23.59 -41.22 35.08
C SER A 48 -23.11 -39.86 35.55
N ALA A 49 -21.92 -39.47 35.09
CA ALA A 49 -21.41 -38.12 35.16
C ALA A 49 -22.52 -37.11 34.76
N PRO A 50 -22.59 -35.94 35.42
CA PRO A 50 -23.60 -34.97 35.07
C PRO A 50 -23.40 -34.56 33.60
N GLU A 51 -24.42 -34.78 32.78
CA GLU A 51 -24.53 -34.09 31.51
C GLU A 51 -24.63 -32.60 31.84
N GLU A 52 -23.58 -31.84 31.50
CA GLU A 52 -23.68 -30.39 31.38
C GLU A 52 -24.73 -30.11 30.31
N SER A 53 -25.93 -29.73 30.73
CA SER A 53 -26.81 -28.97 29.85
C SER A 53 -26.10 -27.62 29.63
N GLY A 54 -25.34 -27.51 28.54
CA GLY A 54 -24.68 -26.27 28.15
C GLY A 54 -25.74 -25.18 28.03
N GLU A 55 -25.80 -24.29 29.01
CA GLU A 55 -26.62 -23.10 28.96
C GLU A 55 -26.07 -22.24 27.81
N VAL A 56 -26.93 -21.93 26.82
CA VAL A 56 -26.55 -21.09 25.67
C VAL A 56 -26.07 -19.75 26.19
N GLN A 57 -24.81 -19.42 25.90
CA GLN A 57 -24.18 -18.17 26.30
C GLN A 57 -24.46 -17.09 25.25
N ILE A 58 -24.46 -15.83 25.69
CA ILE A 58 -24.64 -14.67 24.80
C ILE A 58 -23.51 -14.52 23.76
N TRP A 59 -22.39 -15.23 23.96
CA TRP A 59 -21.24 -15.30 23.05
C TRP A 59 -21.13 -16.65 22.33
N ASP A 60 -22.19 -17.46 22.31
CA ASP A 60 -22.25 -18.59 21.36
C ASP A 60 -22.60 -18.04 19.97
N GLY A 61 -22.18 -18.69 18.89
CA GLY A 61 -22.52 -18.31 17.50
C GLY A 61 -22.47 -16.81 17.14
N TYR A 62 -23.54 -16.27 16.56
CA TYR A 62 -23.70 -14.82 16.32
C TYR A 62 -25.17 -14.39 16.32
N TYR A 63 -25.42 -13.09 16.31
CA TYR A 63 -26.73 -12.48 16.08
C TYR A 63 -26.85 -12.03 14.63
N GLN A 64 -27.92 -12.37 13.90
CA GLN A 64 -28.09 -12.03 12.48
C GLN A 64 -29.46 -11.45 12.08
N ASP A 65 -29.44 -10.70 10.99
CA ASP A 65 -30.59 -10.33 10.17
C ASP A 65 -30.25 -10.53 8.68
N THR A 66 -31.21 -11.10 7.93
CA THR A 66 -31.14 -11.26 6.47
C THR A 66 -32.35 -10.67 5.75
N SER A 67 -33.24 -9.98 6.46
CA SER A 67 -34.50 -9.46 5.93
C SER A 67 -34.33 -8.46 4.77
N THR A 68 -33.16 -7.81 4.69
CA THR A 68 -32.79 -6.87 3.62
C THR A 68 -32.30 -7.55 2.35
N GLY A 69 -32.09 -8.87 2.38
CA GLY A 69 -31.45 -9.63 1.30
C GLY A 69 -29.91 -9.61 1.35
N LEU A 70 -29.33 -8.91 2.32
CA LEU A 70 -27.89 -8.87 2.62
C LEU A 70 -27.68 -9.30 4.07
N LEU A 71 -26.66 -10.10 4.37
CA LEU A 71 -26.40 -10.55 5.73
C LEU A 71 -25.88 -9.38 6.58
N SER A 72 -26.50 -9.18 7.73
CA SER A 72 -26.00 -8.34 8.79
C SER A 72 -25.85 -9.16 10.05
N PHE A 73 -24.70 -9.12 10.70
CA PHE A 73 -24.48 -9.86 11.94
C PHE A 73 -23.63 -9.11 12.97
N VAL A 74 -23.80 -9.48 14.23
CA VAL A 74 -22.98 -9.10 15.38
C VAL A 74 -22.51 -10.37 16.07
N ARG A 75 -21.20 -10.51 16.22
CA ARG A 75 -20.52 -11.54 16.99
C ARG A 75 -20.06 -10.92 18.31
N LEU A 76 -20.49 -11.51 19.43
CA LEU A 76 -19.98 -11.18 20.76
C LEU A 76 -18.99 -12.26 21.19
N ASN A 77 -17.77 -11.91 21.60
CA ASN A 77 -16.73 -12.86 21.97
C ASN A 77 -16.64 -13.03 23.48
N GLU A 78 -16.26 -14.23 23.94
CA GLU A 78 -16.13 -14.54 25.38
C GLU A 78 -15.19 -13.57 26.13
N ASP A 79 -14.20 -13.01 25.45
CA ASP A 79 -13.23 -12.06 25.99
C ASP A 79 -13.77 -10.61 26.14
N GLY A 80 -15.05 -10.38 25.86
CA GLY A 80 -15.68 -9.06 25.95
C GLY A 80 -15.46 -8.18 24.72
N THR A 81 -14.97 -8.73 23.60
CA THR A 81 -14.88 -8.02 22.32
C THR A 81 -16.07 -8.32 21.42
N TYR A 82 -16.35 -7.47 20.43
CA TYR A 82 -17.34 -7.77 19.40
C TYR A 82 -16.80 -7.46 18.01
N TYR A 83 -17.36 -8.16 17.03
CA TYR A 83 -17.22 -7.87 15.61
C TYR A 83 -18.61 -7.76 14.99
N ALA A 84 -18.82 -6.77 14.13
CA ALA A 84 -20.06 -6.56 13.43
C ALA A 84 -19.81 -6.34 11.95
N LYS A 85 -20.63 -6.98 11.13
CA LYS A 85 -20.62 -6.87 9.67
C LYS A 85 -22.04 -6.61 9.21
N TYR A 86 -22.29 -5.45 8.63
CA TYR A 86 -23.61 -5.08 8.12
C TYR A 86 -23.61 -5.09 6.60
N PHE A 87 -24.74 -5.50 6.02
CA PHE A 87 -24.99 -5.47 4.56
C PHE A 87 -23.91 -6.19 3.73
N ASP A 88 -23.61 -7.45 4.05
CA ASP A 88 -22.56 -8.26 3.43
C ASP A 88 -21.16 -7.64 3.48
N GLY A 89 -20.89 -6.75 4.44
CA GLY A 89 -19.60 -6.09 4.62
C GLY A 89 -19.55 -4.67 4.06
N GLY A 90 -20.68 -4.10 3.65
CA GLY A 90 -20.76 -2.68 3.30
C GLY A 90 -20.41 -1.75 4.47
N VAL A 91 -20.62 -2.21 5.72
CA VAL A 91 -20.13 -1.54 6.93
C VAL A 91 -19.57 -2.60 7.87
N MET A 92 -18.39 -2.36 8.44
CA MET A 92 -17.73 -3.25 9.39
C MET A 92 -17.32 -2.46 10.62
N GLU A 93 -17.45 -3.08 11.79
CA GLU A 93 -17.17 -2.46 13.07
C GLU A 93 -16.66 -3.49 14.07
N ALA A 94 -15.76 -3.09 14.96
CA ALA A 94 -15.29 -3.93 16.05
C ALA A 94 -15.05 -3.08 17.30
N GLY A 95 -15.09 -3.71 18.46
CA GLY A 95 -14.98 -3.00 19.73
C GLY A 95 -15.02 -3.91 20.94
N THR A 96 -15.39 -3.32 22.08
CA THR A 96 -15.68 -4.05 23.33
C THR A 96 -17.16 -4.01 23.63
N TYR A 97 -17.66 -5.01 24.34
CA TYR A 97 -19.03 -5.02 24.85
C TYR A 97 -19.09 -5.36 26.33
N ARG A 98 -20.20 -4.95 26.95
CA ARG A 98 -20.60 -5.42 28.28
C ARG A 98 -22.11 -5.57 28.36
N VAL A 99 -22.55 -6.50 29.20
CA VAL A 99 -23.96 -6.68 29.52
C VAL A 99 -24.28 -5.91 30.79
N LEU A 100 -25.34 -5.11 30.75
CA LEU A 100 -25.81 -4.28 31.86
C LEU A 100 -27.19 -4.77 32.30
N ASP A 101 -27.38 -4.90 33.61
CA ASP A 101 -28.69 -5.14 34.22
C ASP A 101 -29.43 -3.80 34.40
N GLU A 102 -29.92 -3.24 33.31
CA GLU A 102 -30.71 -2.01 33.27
C GLU A 102 -31.92 -2.14 32.36
N ASP A 103 -33.01 -1.45 32.71
CA ASP A 103 -34.23 -1.45 31.90
C ASP A 103 -34.07 -0.51 30.69
N MET A 104 -34.28 -1.03 29.48
CA MET A 104 -34.29 -0.26 28.23
C MET A 104 -35.59 -0.48 27.46
N GLU A 105 -36.28 0.61 27.13
CA GLU A 105 -37.43 0.57 26.22
C GLU A 105 -36.95 0.42 24.78
N TYR A 106 -37.61 -0.43 24.01
CA TYR A 106 -37.33 -0.66 22.60
C TYR A 106 -38.62 -0.89 21.81
N TYR A 107 -38.56 -0.70 20.50
CA TYR A 107 -39.65 -1.05 19.59
C TYR A 107 -39.61 -2.54 19.27
N ALA A 108 -40.62 -3.29 19.73
CA ALA A 108 -40.73 -4.74 19.56
C ALA A 108 -41.30 -5.15 18.19
N ASP A 109 -42.03 -4.24 17.53
CA ASP A 109 -42.64 -4.46 16.22
C ASP A 109 -42.74 -3.11 15.50
N GLY A 110 -42.38 -3.09 14.20
CA GLY A 110 -42.44 -1.93 13.32
C GLY A 110 -43.84 -1.65 12.78
N GLY A 111 -44.89 -2.09 13.48
CA GLY A 111 -46.27 -1.82 13.11
C GLY A 111 -46.72 -2.49 11.81
N THR A 112 -47.75 -1.90 11.17
CA THR A 112 -48.43 -2.55 10.02
C THR A 112 -47.64 -2.47 8.72
N ASP A 113 -46.73 -1.51 8.62
CA ASP A 113 -45.86 -1.31 7.46
C ASP A 113 -44.43 -1.85 7.66
N GLY A 114 -44.10 -2.33 8.87
CA GLY A 114 -42.78 -2.86 9.22
C GLY A 114 -41.72 -1.77 9.32
N ASP A 115 -42.13 -0.51 9.45
CA ASP A 115 -41.28 0.66 9.54
C ASP A 115 -41.12 1.11 11.00
N PHE A 116 -39.92 0.92 11.54
CA PHE A 116 -39.57 1.34 12.89
C PHE A 116 -39.49 2.88 13.05
N THR A 117 -39.58 3.64 11.94
CA THR A 117 -39.51 5.12 11.95
C THR A 117 -40.86 5.81 12.09
N THR A 118 -41.99 5.10 11.90
CA THR A 118 -43.34 5.61 12.14
C THR A 118 -43.76 5.35 13.58
N GLU A 119 -43.32 6.23 14.50
CA GLU A 119 -43.52 6.07 15.96
C GLU A 119 -44.98 5.89 16.43
N GLU A 120 -45.99 6.20 15.60
CA GLU A 120 -47.41 6.21 15.99
C GLU A 120 -48.05 4.80 16.05
N ASP A 121 -47.48 3.77 15.40
CA ASP A 121 -48.05 2.40 15.38
C ASP A 121 -47.12 1.29 15.91
N ASN A 122 -45.92 1.63 16.35
CA ASN A 122 -44.96 0.65 16.87
C ASN A 122 -45.31 0.16 18.28
N THR A 123 -45.23 -1.16 18.48
CA THR A 123 -45.39 -1.75 19.83
C THR A 123 -44.10 -1.59 20.61
N LYS A 124 -44.18 -1.03 21.82
CA LYS A 124 -43.04 -0.87 22.72
C LYS A 124 -42.96 -2.01 23.74
N ALA A 125 -41.75 -2.43 24.05
CA ALA A 125 -41.44 -3.38 25.12
C ALA A 125 -40.25 -2.87 25.95
N THR A 126 -39.93 -3.57 27.03
CA THR A 126 -38.81 -3.23 27.92
C THR A 126 -37.95 -4.46 28.15
N ALA A 127 -36.68 -4.36 27.80
CA ALA A 127 -35.66 -5.34 28.11
C ALA A 127 -35.09 -5.07 29.50
N SER A 128 -34.83 -6.11 30.30
CA SER A 128 -34.15 -5.97 31.61
C SER A 128 -32.63 -6.06 31.51
N GLN A 129 -32.11 -6.31 30.30
CA GLN A 129 -30.69 -6.36 30.00
C GLN A 129 -30.38 -5.51 28.76
N VAL A 130 -29.20 -4.90 28.78
CA VAL A 130 -28.69 -4.08 27.69
C VAL A 130 -27.30 -4.56 27.32
N VAL A 131 -27.05 -4.73 26.03
CA VAL A 131 -25.70 -4.89 25.48
C VAL A 131 -25.19 -3.50 25.12
N GLU A 132 -24.13 -3.08 25.80
CA GLU A 132 -23.45 -1.82 25.49
C GLU A 132 -22.19 -2.12 24.67
N LEU A 133 -22.17 -1.66 23.41
CA LEU A 133 -21.04 -1.75 22.49
C LEU A 133 -20.23 -0.45 22.54
N THR A 134 -18.91 -0.56 22.58
CA THR A 134 -17.98 0.58 22.48
C THR A 134 -17.04 0.36 21.31
N SER A 135 -17.12 1.23 20.30
CA SER A 135 -16.32 1.13 19.07
C SER A 135 -14.82 1.33 19.33
N TYR A 136 -13.97 0.47 18.76
CA TYR A 136 -12.51 0.70 18.78
C TYR A 136 -12.09 1.92 17.96
N LYS A 137 -12.85 2.27 16.91
CA LYS A 137 -12.47 3.33 15.97
C LYS A 137 -12.85 4.72 16.45
N THR A 138 -14.07 4.88 16.97
CA THR A 138 -14.58 6.21 17.36
C THR A 138 -14.71 6.39 18.87
N GLY A 139 -14.67 5.30 19.65
CA GLY A 139 -15.01 5.32 21.07
C GLY A 139 -16.50 5.57 21.34
N ASP A 140 -17.34 5.60 20.31
CA ASP A 140 -18.77 5.79 20.46
C ASP A 140 -19.40 4.60 21.19
N VAL A 141 -20.37 4.92 22.05
CA VAL A 141 -21.10 3.93 22.84
C VAL A 141 -22.50 3.77 22.27
N VAL A 142 -22.87 2.54 21.94
CA VAL A 142 -24.21 2.16 21.48
C VAL A 142 -24.81 1.19 22.48
N LYS A 143 -26.03 1.48 22.95
CA LYS A 143 -26.81 0.60 23.82
C LYS A 143 -27.88 -0.10 23.01
N ILE A 144 -27.98 -1.41 23.19
CA ILE A 144 -28.89 -2.29 22.46
C ILE A 144 -29.70 -3.07 23.49
N ALA A 145 -31.02 -3.07 23.34
CA ALA A 145 -31.90 -3.86 24.20
C ALA A 145 -31.65 -5.35 23.94
N PHE A 146 -31.43 -6.12 25.00
CA PHE A 146 -31.27 -7.56 24.93
C PHE A 146 -32.48 -8.24 25.56
N ASP A 147 -33.30 -8.87 24.73
CA ASP A 147 -34.52 -9.55 25.19
C ASP A 147 -34.77 -10.82 24.36
N ASN A 148 -35.28 -11.87 25.02
CA ASN A 148 -35.58 -13.16 24.40
C ASN A 148 -34.47 -13.73 23.51
N ASP A 149 -33.21 -13.57 23.94
CA ASP A 149 -32.02 -14.00 23.19
C ASP A 149 -31.87 -13.30 21.81
N GLN A 150 -32.19 -12.01 21.76
CA GLN A 150 -32.09 -11.18 20.57
C GLN A 150 -31.47 -9.82 20.90
N LEU A 151 -30.77 -9.25 19.91
CA LEU A 151 -30.35 -7.84 19.93
C LEU A 151 -31.44 -7.02 19.26
N CYS A 152 -32.23 -6.31 20.06
CA CYS A 152 -33.46 -5.66 19.63
C CYS A 152 -33.26 -4.19 19.24
N ASP A 153 -34.01 -3.76 18.22
CA ASP A 153 -34.17 -2.34 17.87
C ASP A 153 -32.84 -1.58 17.67
N MET A 154 -31.87 -2.25 17.04
CA MET A 154 -30.55 -1.66 16.79
C MET A 154 -30.49 -0.99 15.42
N SER A 155 -29.79 0.14 15.34
CA SER A 155 -29.39 0.74 14.07
C SER A 155 -28.21 -0.03 13.48
N LEU A 156 -28.31 -0.41 12.20
CA LEU A 156 -27.22 -1.05 11.47
C LEU A 156 -26.36 0.03 10.82
N GLY A 157 -25.15 0.25 11.34
CA GLY A 157 -24.19 1.21 10.77
C GLY A 157 -24.72 2.66 10.68
N GLY A 158 -25.58 3.09 11.60
CA GLY A 158 -26.13 4.44 11.63
C GLY A 158 -27.30 4.69 10.67
N MET A 159 -27.86 3.65 10.04
CA MET A 159 -29.06 3.77 9.21
C MET A 159 -30.32 3.96 10.07
N ALA A 160 -31.29 4.71 9.53
CA ALA A 160 -32.55 5.03 10.22
C ALA A 160 -33.48 3.81 10.42
N ASN A 161 -33.29 2.73 9.65
CA ASN A 161 -34.12 1.54 9.75
C ASN A 161 -33.55 0.60 10.81
N HIS A 162 -34.16 0.61 12.00
CA HIS A 162 -33.78 -0.28 13.07
C HIS A 162 -34.19 -1.74 12.77
N ARG A 163 -33.44 -2.67 13.35
CA ARG A 163 -33.59 -4.11 13.16
C ARG A 163 -33.38 -4.87 14.47
N THR A 164 -34.02 -6.03 14.55
CA THR A 164 -33.77 -7.02 15.61
C THR A 164 -32.96 -8.16 15.01
N LEU A 165 -31.79 -8.44 15.58
CA LEU A 165 -30.94 -9.54 15.17
C LEU A 165 -31.22 -10.75 16.06
N THR A 166 -31.44 -11.91 15.43
CA THR A 166 -31.74 -13.16 16.13
C THR A 166 -30.48 -13.96 16.38
N HIS A 167 -30.35 -14.56 17.55
CA HIS A 167 -29.22 -15.40 17.90
C HIS A 167 -29.27 -16.74 17.16
N ASP A 168 -28.17 -17.07 16.49
CA ASP A 168 -27.88 -18.38 15.94
C ASP A 168 -26.71 -19.00 16.73
N ALA A 169 -27.02 -19.51 17.93
CA ALA A 169 -26.03 -20.04 18.86
C ALA A 169 -25.30 -21.30 18.35
N GLU A 170 -25.91 -22.04 17.42
CA GLU A 170 -25.32 -23.27 16.86
C GLU A 170 -24.33 -22.97 15.73
N TYR A 171 -24.26 -21.72 15.25
CA TYR A 171 -23.32 -21.34 14.20
C TYR A 171 -21.88 -21.50 14.66
N ALA A 172 -21.10 -22.30 13.92
CA ALA A 172 -19.69 -22.51 14.19
C ALA A 172 -18.86 -21.33 13.65
N TYR A 173 -18.84 -20.23 14.39
CA TYR A 173 -18.12 -19.01 14.01
C TYR A 173 -16.62 -19.26 13.85
N ASN A 174 -16.08 -18.81 12.73
CA ASN A 174 -14.66 -18.88 12.42
C ASN A 174 -14.12 -17.49 12.03
N PRO A 175 -13.36 -16.82 12.91
CA PRO A 175 -12.77 -15.51 12.63
C PRO A 175 -11.99 -15.46 11.32
N ASP A 176 -11.26 -16.54 10.97
CA ASP A 176 -10.41 -16.58 9.76
C ASP A 176 -11.22 -16.52 8.46
N THR A 177 -12.51 -16.86 8.48
CA THR A 177 -13.38 -16.88 7.29
C THR A 177 -14.54 -15.90 7.35
N ASP A 178 -15.02 -15.58 8.56
CA ASP A 178 -16.22 -14.79 8.77
C ASP A 178 -15.92 -13.32 9.07
N GLU A 179 -14.68 -13.03 9.53
CA GLU A 179 -14.19 -11.67 9.75
C GLU A 179 -13.36 -11.18 8.56
N ILE A 180 -13.51 -9.89 8.26
CA ILE A 180 -12.60 -9.16 7.39
C ILE A 180 -11.83 -8.21 8.31
N ALA A 181 -10.50 -8.21 8.21
CA ALA A 181 -9.66 -7.34 9.00
C ALA A 181 -10.11 -5.86 8.84
N ILE A 182 -10.19 -5.16 9.97
CA ILE A 182 -10.55 -3.75 10.06
C ILE A 182 -9.32 -3.04 10.59
N GLU A 183 -8.78 -2.14 9.79
CA GLU A 183 -7.70 -1.24 10.17
C GLU A 183 -8.25 -0.22 11.17
N LEU A 184 -7.80 -0.32 12.42
CA LEU A 184 -8.17 0.60 13.49
C LEU A 184 -7.41 1.91 13.34
N PHE A 185 -6.10 1.80 13.12
CA PHE A 185 -5.21 2.94 12.93
C PHE A 185 -4.21 2.65 11.84
N VAL A 186 -3.94 3.69 11.03
CA VAL A 186 -2.80 3.77 10.13
C VAL A 186 -2.04 5.02 10.53
N PHE A 187 -0.80 4.85 10.98
CA PHE A 187 0.06 5.97 11.33
C PHE A 187 1.33 5.97 10.50
N TYR A 188 1.87 7.16 10.29
CA TYR A 188 3.08 7.40 9.50
C TYR A 188 4.19 7.94 10.38
N ALA A 189 5.38 7.36 10.27
CA ALA A 189 6.60 7.88 10.87
C ALA A 189 7.26 8.88 9.94
N GLY A 190 7.84 9.95 10.50
CA GLY A 190 8.53 10.97 9.72
C GLY A 190 7.67 11.66 8.65
N SER A 191 6.34 11.57 8.76
CA SER A 191 5.39 12.04 7.75
C SER A 191 5.52 11.36 6.37
N SER A 192 6.09 10.15 6.26
CA SER A 192 6.26 9.44 4.98
C SER A 192 5.25 8.31 4.80
N MET A 193 4.60 8.23 3.62
CA MET A 193 3.67 7.15 3.28
C MET A 193 4.36 5.76 3.26
N GLY A 194 5.65 5.74 2.90
CA GLY A 194 6.47 4.52 2.89
C GLY A 194 6.94 4.05 4.27
N SER A 195 6.66 4.82 5.33
CA SER A 195 7.03 4.49 6.69
C SER A 195 5.79 4.53 7.58
N ASN A 196 5.10 3.41 7.68
CA ASN A 196 3.80 3.31 8.35
C ASN A 196 3.68 2.16 9.34
N PHE A 197 2.70 2.30 10.23
CA PHE A 197 2.30 1.33 11.23
C PHE A 197 0.79 1.14 11.12
N VAL A 198 0.34 -0.11 10.95
CA VAL A 198 -1.08 -0.46 10.84
C VAL A 198 -1.47 -1.34 12.01
N LEU A 199 -2.47 -0.90 12.79
CA LEU A 199 -3.06 -1.67 13.87
C LEU A 199 -4.43 -2.19 13.43
N SER A 200 -4.64 -3.51 13.45
CA SER A 200 -5.90 -4.15 13.00
C SER A 200 -6.69 -4.73 14.17
N HIS A 201 -8.02 -4.74 14.08
CA HIS A 201 -8.89 -5.14 15.21
C HIS A 201 -8.72 -6.62 15.65
N ASN A 202 -8.30 -7.49 14.73
CA ASN A 202 -8.12 -8.92 14.94
C ASN A 202 -6.83 -9.26 15.71
N ARG A 203 -6.35 -8.34 16.56
CA ARG A 203 -5.13 -8.46 17.35
C ARG A 203 -3.84 -8.61 16.54
N THR A 204 -3.82 -8.19 15.29
CA THR A 204 -2.60 -8.15 14.48
C THR A 204 -2.17 -6.72 14.19
N PHE A 205 -0.89 -6.55 13.88
CA PHE A 205 -0.35 -5.28 13.39
C PHE A 205 0.76 -5.52 12.37
N THR A 206 1.01 -4.53 11.53
CA THR A 206 2.19 -4.45 10.67
C THR A 206 2.96 -3.16 10.98
N ASP A 207 4.27 -3.26 10.96
CA ASP A 207 5.20 -2.17 11.23
C ASP A 207 6.26 -2.12 10.12
N VAL A 208 6.15 -1.10 9.27
CA VAL A 208 7.13 -0.74 8.24
C VAL A 208 7.75 0.62 8.54
N THR A 209 7.82 0.99 9.83
CA THR A 209 8.39 2.29 10.24
C THR A 209 9.92 2.34 10.19
N GLY A 210 10.58 1.21 9.92
CA GLY A 210 12.03 1.11 9.75
C GLY A 210 12.41 0.28 8.54
N ASP A 211 13.67 -0.16 8.47
CA ASP A 211 14.26 -0.81 7.28
C ASP A 211 13.77 -2.24 7.00
N ALA A 212 12.86 -2.78 7.82
CA ALA A 212 12.36 -4.14 7.69
C ALA A 212 10.85 -4.17 7.91
N PHE A 213 10.17 -5.02 7.12
CA PHE A 213 8.79 -5.40 7.39
C PHE A 213 8.73 -6.25 8.65
N LEU A 214 7.98 -5.76 9.64
CA LEU A 214 7.71 -6.48 10.88
C LEU A 214 6.21 -6.64 11.07
N ASP A 215 5.83 -7.74 11.67
CA ASP A 215 4.45 -8.03 12.04
C ASP A 215 4.38 -8.64 13.44
N GLY A 216 3.18 -8.74 13.97
CA GLY A 216 2.98 -9.35 15.26
C GLY A 216 1.55 -9.28 15.76
N SER A 217 1.43 -9.49 17.06
CA SER A 217 0.15 -9.45 17.77
C SER A 217 0.12 -8.37 18.83
N TRP A 218 -1.07 -7.93 19.21
CA TRP A 218 -1.22 -6.90 20.23
C TRP A 218 -2.28 -7.24 21.29
N GLU A 219 -2.09 -6.65 22.47
CA GLU A 219 -3.03 -6.67 23.59
C GLU A 219 -3.25 -5.25 24.10
N MET A 220 -4.50 -4.80 24.15
CA MET A 220 -4.83 -3.50 24.73
C MET A 220 -4.69 -3.57 26.26
N LYS A 221 -3.87 -2.70 26.82
CA LYS A 221 -3.64 -2.61 28.28
C LYS A 221 -4.57 -1.61 28.95
N GLU A 222 -4.78 -0.49 28.28
CA GLU A 222 -5.76 0.54 28.62
C GLU A 222 -6.15 1.30 27.35
N ALA A 223 -7.14 2.18 27.43
CA ALA A 223 -7.60 2.94 26.27
C ALA A 223 -6.44 3.71 25.62
N GLY A 224 -6.19 3.43 24.34
CA GLY A 224 -5.09 4.03 23.57
C GLY A 224 -3.70 3.43 23.86
N VAL A 225 -3.56 2.40 24.70
CA VAL A 225 -2.27 1.78 25.00
C VAL A 225 -2.28 0.31 24.63
N TYR A 226 -1.43 -0.06 23.68
CA TYR A 226 -1.34 -1.39 23.09
C TYR A 226 0.04 -1.98 23.37
N ALA A 227 0.09 -3.09 24.08
CA ALA A 227 1.29 -3.90 24.19
C ALA A 227 1.44 -4.73 22.92
N LEU A 228 2.59 -4.62 22.25
CA LEU A 228 2.89 -5.28 20.99
C LEU A 228 3.88 -6.42 21.24
N THR A 229 3.66 -7.56 20.59
CA THR A 229 4.58 -8.68 20.52
C THR A 229 4.84 -8.99 19.06
N TYR A 230 6.03 -8.66 18.57
CA TYR A 230 6.47 -8.99 17.21
C TYR A 230 6.61 -10.50 17.04
N SER A 231 6.56 -10.97 15.79
CA SER A 231 6.68 -12.39 15.43
C SER A 231 7.99 -13.05 15.88
N ASP A 232 9.07 -12.26 16.05
CA ASP A 232 10.35 -12.72 16.59
C ASP A 232 10.38 -12.80 18.14
N GLY A 233 9.29 -12.39 18.80
CA GLY A 233 9.14 -12.35 20.25
C GLY A 233 9.59 -11.04 20.91
N THR A 234 10.04 -10.06 20.12
CA THR A 234 10.39 -8.73 20.63
C THR A 234 9.12 -8.00 21.11
N GLU A 235 9.23 -7.27 22.22
CA GLU A 235 8.11 -6.51 22.79
C GLU A 235 8.26 -5.01 22.48
N ALA A 236 7.11 -4.35 22.26
CA ALA A 236 7.01 -2.90 22.10
C ALA A 236 5.69 -2.38 22.68
N THR A 237 5.51 -1.06 22.68
CA THR A 237 4.25 -0.43 23.10
C THR A 237 3.86 0.68 22.14
N LEU A 238 2.62 0.65 21.66
CA LEU A 238 2.01 1.75 20.93
C LEU A 238 1.11 2.53 21.88
N THR A 239 1.33 3.83 21.99
CA THR A 239 0.47 4.76 22.74
C THR A 239 -0.17 5.75 21.78
N VAL A 240 -1.48 5.66 21.62
CA VAL A 240 -2.31 6.51 20.75
C VAL A 240 -2.94 7.62 21.59
N GLU A 241 -2.85 8.86 21.11
CA GLU A 241 -3.52 10.00 21.75
C GLU A 241 -5.05 9.89 21.65
N ALA A 242 -5.76 10.55 22.56
CA ALA A 242 -7.21 10.45 22.68
C ALA A 242 -7.98 10.93 21.43
N ASP A 243 -7.36 11.73 20.56
CA ASP A 243 -7.95 12.17 19.30
C ASP A 243 -7.74 11.19 18.14
N GLY A 244 -6.96 10.12 18.37
CA GLY A 244 -6.62 9.11 17.37
C GLY A 244 -5.65 9.60 16.29
N LYS A 245 -5.04 10.78 16.46
CA LYS A 245 -4.25 11.43 15.38
C LYS A 245 -2.76 11.30 15.53
N ASN A 246 -2.27 11.17 16.75
CA ASN A 246 -0.86 10.98 17.02
C ASN A 246 -0.67 9.71 17.83
N ALA A 247 0.47 9.08 17.63
CA ALA A 247 0.89 7.95 18.44
C ALA A 247 2.39 7.97 18.71
N VAL A 248 2.81 7.25 19.74
CA VAL A 248 4.21 6.99 20.04
C VAL A 248 4.41 5.48 20.06
N LEU A 249 5.33 5.00 19.23
CA LEU A 249 5.80 3.62 19.23
C LEU A 249 7.10 3.53 20.02
N ALA A 250 7.04 2.92 21.20
CA ALA A 250 8.20 2.65 22.05
C ALA A 250 8.73 1.23 21.75
N LYS A 251 9.85 1.14 21.04
CA LYS A 251 10.50 -0.13 20.66
C LYS A 251 11.41 -0.65 21.77
N ALA A 252 11.75 -1.93 21.70
CA ALA A 252 12.72 -2.54 22.60
C ALA A 252 14.06 -1.79 22.57
N GLY A 253 14.62 -1.47 23.75
CA GLY A 253 15.85 -0.68 23.87
C GLY A 253 15.63 0.80 24.22
N GLY A 254 14.37 1.26 24.29
CA GLY A 254 14.01 2.62 24.73
C GLY A 254 14.00 3.65 23.61
N GLU A 255 13.99 3.21 22.36
CA GLU A 255 13.74 4.06 21.19
C GLU A 255 12.25 4.40 21.13
N GLU A 256 11.93 5.69 21.00
CA GLU A 256 10.56 6.18 20.84
C GLU A 256 10.44 6.84 19.47
N LEU A 257 9.43 6.42 18.71
CA LEU A 257 9.12 6.94 17.39
C LEU A 257 7.76 7.63 17.42
N ALA A 258 7.73 8.90 17.01
CA ALA A 258 6.49 9.66 16.87
C ALA A 258 5.80 9.34 15.54
N LEU A 259 4.50 9.04 15.59
CA LEU A 259 3.67 8.66 14.46
C LEU A 259 2.45 9.59 14.33
N ARG A 260 1.95 9.78 13.12
CA ARG A 260 0.79 10.66 12.81
C ARG A 260 -0.21 9.98 11.88
N ASP A 261 -1.50 10.29 12.02
CA ASP A 261 -2.59 9.78 11.16
C ASP A 261 -2.57 10.38 9.74
N THR A 262 -1.73 11.39 9.54
CA THR A 262 -1.45 12.01 8.25
C THR A 262 0.02 11.89 7.94
N PHE A 263 0.34 11.63 6.69
CA PHE A 263 1.64 11.91 6.14
C PHE A 263 1.66 13.33 5.55
N GLU A 264 2.81 13.98 5.59
CA GLU A 264 3.10 15.18 4.82
C GLU A 264 4.17 14.74 3.83
N GLU A 265 3.86 14.70 2.53
CA GLU A 265 4.92 14.58 1.53
C GLU A 265 5.95 15.68 1.82
N SER A 266 7.11 15.27 2.34
CA SER A 266 8.08 16.20 2.87
C SER A 266 8.78 16.88 1.72
N GLY A 267 8.50 18.17 1.52
CA GLY A 267 9.26 19.04 0.63
C GLY A 267 8.39 19.77 -0.40
N ASP A 268 8.90 20.90 -0.90
CA ASP A 268 8.43 21.47 -2.15
C ASP A 268 8.84 20.51 -3.28
N LEU A 269 7.99 19.52 -3.57
CA LEU A 269 8.20 18.54 -4.65
C LEU A 269 7.82 19.12 -6.02
N SER A 270 7.61 20.44 -6.13
CA SER A 270 7.38 21.07 -7.43
C SER A 270 8.62 20.88 -8.31
N GLY A 271 8.43 20.15 -9.42
CA GLY A 271 9.52 19.77 -10.32
C GLY A 271 10.24 18.46 -10.00
N THR A 272 9.91 17.76 -8.91
CA THR A 272 10.42 16.40 -8.63
C THR A 272 9.50 15.37 -9.28
N VAL A 273 10.06 14.48 -10.10
CA VAL A 273 9.32 13.35 -10.70
C VAL A 273 9.16 12.24 -9.64
N VAL A 274 7.92 11.85 -9.36
CA VAL A 274 7.54 10.83 -8.37
C VAL A 274 7.05 9.52 -9.00
N LEU A 275 6.85 9.51 -10.33
CA LEU A 275 6.55 8.32 -11.13
C LEU A 275 6.88 8.62 -12.60
N SER A 276 7.63 7.73 -13.24
CA SER A 276 7.81 7.74 -14.70
C SER A 276 7.24 6.46 -15.30
N LEU A 277 6.35 6.59 -16.29
CA LEU A 277 5.87 5.48 -17.11
C LEU A 277 6.50 5.59 -18.50
N THR A 278 7.02 4.49 -19.03
CA THR A 278 7.70 4.48 -20.32
C THR A 278 7.04 3.53 -21.32
N ALA A 279 7.21 3.84 -22.60
CA ALA A 279 6.94 2.92 -23.70
C ALA A 279 8.05 3.04 -24.74
N GLU A 280 8.76 1.95 -25.01
CA GLU A 280 9.81 1.90 -26.01
C GLU A 280 9.25 1.61 -27.41
N ASP A 281 9.97 2.06 -28.44
CA ASP A 281 9.66 1.78 -29.86
C ASP A 281 8.22 2.15 -30.32
N ALA A 282 7.61 3.14 -29.65
CA ALA A 282 6.26 3.61 -29.93
C ALA A 282 6.09 4.11 -31.37
N GLN A 283 5.02 3.66 -32.03
CA GLN A 283 4.71 4.01 -33.41
C GLN A 283 3.81 5.24 -33.45
N VAL A 284 4.43 6.42 -33.59
CA VAL A 284 3.73 7.71 -33.48
C VAL A 284 3.36 8.37 -34.83
N GLY A 285 3.40 7.59 -35.92
CA GLY A 285 3.18 8.09 -37.28
C GLY A 285 4.43 8.69 -37.95
N LEU A 286 5.59 8.61 -37.30
CA LEU A 286 6.89 8.90 -37.89
C LEU A 286 7.48 7.63 -38.55
N PRO A 287 8.42 7.77 -39.52
CA PRO A 287 9.07 6.63 -40.17
C PRO A 287 9.94 5.77 -39.24
N MET A 288 10.16 6.21 -37.99
CA MET A 288 11.02 5.59 -36.99
C MET A 288 10.25 5.53 -35.67
N GLY A 289 10.48 4.49 -34.87
CA GLY A 289 9.98 4.41 -33.50
C GLY A 289 10.61 5.50 -32.63
N VAL A 290 9.86 5.92 -31.61
CA VAL A 290 10.31 6.85 -30.57
C VAL A 290 10.05 6.22 -29.21
N ASN A 291 10.73 6.71 -28.17
CA ASN A 291 10.35 6.35 -26.81
C ASN A 291 9.37 7.38 -26.27
N LEU A 292 8.45 6.94 -25.42
CA LEU A 292 7.54 7.80 -24.68
C LEU A 292 7.89 7.71 -23.20
N ARG A 293 7.85 8.86 -22.53
CA ARG A 293 8.02 8.97 -21.08
C ARG A 293 6.92 9.87 -20.51
N LEU A 294 6.12 9.36 -19.58
CA LEU A 294 5.16 10.12 -18.80
C LEU A 294 5.75 10.36 -17.42
N ASP A 295 6.13 11.61 -17.14
CA ASP A 295 6.64 12.04 -15.84
C ASP A 295 5.51 12.64 -15.01
N CYS A 296 5.31 12.12 -13.80
CA CYS A 296 4.36 12.60 -12.81
C CYS A 296 5.15 13.31 -11.71
N TYR A 297 4.77 14.53 -11.37
CA TYR A 297 5.49 15.37 -10.42
C TYR A 297 4.80 15.39 -9.06
N GLY A 298 5.54 15.64 -7.98
CA GLY A 298 4.97 15.68 -6.62
C GLY A 298 3.99 16.84 -6.38
N ASP A 299 3.91 17.82 -7.29
CA ASP A 299 2.88 18.87 -7.26
C ASP A 299 1.55 18.45 -7.94
N ASN A 300 1.38 17.16 -8.24
CA ASN A 300 0.25 16.57 -8.95
C ASN A 300 0.14 16.97 -10.43
N THR A 301 1.18 17.56 -11.02
CA THR A 301 1.25 17.78 -12.48
C THR A 301 1.88 16.59 -13.18
N CYS A 302 1.62 16.42 -14.48
CA CYS A 302 2.27 15.39 -15.28
C CYS A 302 2.56 15.88 -16.71
N LYS A 303 3.55 15.26 -17.35
CA LYS A 303 3.97 15.57 -18.72
C LYS A 303 4.27 14.30 -19.51
N LEU A 304 3.71 14.21 -20.71
CA LEU A 304 4.12 13.21 -21.69
C LEU A 304 5.23 13.80 -22.57
N ILE A 305 6.33 13.08 -22.67
CA ILE A 305 7.53 13.42 -23.42
C ILE A 305 7.73 12.37 -24.53
N VAL A 306 8.03 12.85 -25.73
CA VAL A 306 8.51 12.04 -26.85
C VAL A 306 10.02 12.17 -26.91
N GLU A 307 10.71 11.05 -26.75
CA GLU A 307 12.16 10.94 -26.80
C GLU A 307 12.60 10.41 -28.17
N VAL A 308 13.41 11.21 -28.87
CA VAL A 308 13.98 10.86 -30.16
C VAL A 308 15.46 10.51 -29.97
N ALA A 309 15.72 9.25 -29.60
CA ALA A 309 17.04 8.75 -29.21
C ALA A 309 18.18 9.10 -30.20
N GLN A 310 17.91 9.07 -31.51
CA GLN A 310 18.91 9.33 -32.55
C GLN A 310 19.51 10.75 -32.52
N VAL A 311 18.80 11.71 -31.92
CA VAL A 311 19.21 13.11 -31.84
C VAL A 311 19.24 13.63 -30.40
N GLY A 312 18.99 12.77 -29.42
CA GLY A 312 18.93 13.13 -28.00
C GLY A 312 17.92 14.25 -27.70
N ALA A 313 16.79 14.28 -28.41
CA ALA A 313 15.77 15.31 -28.24
C ALA A 313 14.60 14.81 -27.39
N GLU A 314 14.18 15.61 -26.41
CA GLU A 314 12.97 15.41 -25.62
C GLU A 314 11.94 16.47 -26.01
N LEU A 315 10.74 16.04 -26.39
CA LEU A 315 9.68 16.92 -26.89
C LEU A 315 8.43 16.75 -26.04
N GLU A 316 7.97 17.81 -25.38
CA GLU A 316 6.70 17.81 -24.63
C GLU A 316 5.53 17.59 -25.61
N ALA A 317 4.82 16.49 -25.45
CA ALA A 317 3.73 16.04 -26.31
C ALA A 317 2.35 16.33 -25.71
N ASP A 318 2.22 16.20 -24.38
CA ASP A 318 1.01 16.56 -23.64
C ASP A 318 1.39 16.89 -22.19
N LYS A 319 0.46 17.53 -21.47
CA LYS A 319 0.60 17.84 -20.06
C LYS A 319 -0.76 17.79 -19.37
N GLY A 320 -0.73 17.63 -18.06
CA GLY A 320 -1.96 17.50 -17.29
C GLY A 320 -1.72 17.53 -15.79
N THR A 321 -2.73 17.05 -15.08
CA THR A 321 -2.67 16.78 -13.64
C THR A 321 -3.05 15.34 -13.37
N TYR A 322 -2.65 14.79 -12.23
CA TYR A 322 -3.07 13.45 -11.82
C TYR A 322 -3.49 13.42 -10.35
N SER A 323 -4.17 12.34 -9.98
CA SER A 323 -4.55 12.03 -8.60
C SER A 323 -4.44 10.53 -8.35
N VAL A 324 -4.14 10.14 -7.11
CA VAL A 324 -3.96 8.75 -6.68
C VAL A 324 -4.99 8.42 -5.59
N SER A 325 -5.65 7.27 -5.69
CA SER A 325 -6.55 6.77 -4.63
C SER A 325 -5.77 6.09 -3.50
N GLU A 326 -6.46 5.79 -2.39
CA GLU A 326 -5.93 4.95 -1.29
C GLU A 326 -5.49 3.55 -1.75
N THR A 327 -5.99 3.09 -2.91
CA THR A 327 -5.63 1.80 -3.53
C THR A 327 -4.64 1.95 -4.68
N PHE A 328 -3.90 3.08 -4.76
CA PHE A 328 -2.95 3.35 -5.85
C PHE A 328 -3.54 3.36 -7.26
N GLN A 329 -4.85 3.62 -7.40
CA GLN A 329 -5.45 3.85 -8.71
C GLN A 329 -5.12 5.28 -9.17
N TYR A 330 -4.41 5.40 -10.30
CA TYR A 330 -4.08 6.71 -10.87
C TYR A 330 -5.20 7.17 -11.81
N THR A 331 -5.53 8.45 -11.72
CA THR A 331 -6.39 9.16 -12.69
C THR A 331 -5.62 10.35 -13.23
N PHE A 332 -5.39 10.39 -14.53
CA PHE A 332 -4.69 11.46 -15.23
C PHE A 332 -5.69 12.30 -16.02
N ASN A 333 -5.49 13.62 -16.03
CA ASN A 333 -6.30 14.58 -16.75
C ASN A 333 -5.41 15.40 -17.69
N PHE A 334 -5.29 14.95 -18.92
CA PHE A 334 -4.46 15.57 -19.95
C PHE A 334 -5.19 16.62 -20.79
N GLU A 335 -4.44 17.57 -21.34
CA GLU A 335 -4.99 18.57 -22.25
C GLU A 335 -5.41 17.98 -23.61
N LYS A 336 -4.70 16.96 -24.14
CA LYS A 336 -5.03 16.33 -25.44
C LYS A 336 -5.75 15.00 -25.28
N ALA A 337 -5.24 14.10 -24.43
CA ALA A 337 -5.85 12.79 -24.24
C ALA A 337 -7.14 12.81 -23.39
N GLY A 338 -7.37 13.87 -22.61
CA GLY A 338 -8.47 13.92 -21.65
C GLY A 338 -8.19 13.04 -20.43
N GLU A 339 -9.26 12.49 -19.85
CA GLU A 339 -9.14 11.62 -18.66
C GLU A 339 -8.70 10.22 -19.07
N ILE A 340 -7.60 9.74 -18.48
CA ILE A 340 -7.14 8.34 -18.59
C ILE A 340 -6.86 7.76 -17.20
N THR A 341 -6.87 6.43 -17.11
CA THR A 341 -6.62 5.72 -15.84
C THR A 341 -5.32 4.95 -15.89
N GLY A 342 -4.54 5.03 -14.81
CA GLY A 342 -3.39 4.17 -14.58
C GLY A 342 -3.78 3.02 -13.67
N THR A 343 -3.58 1.80 -14.16
CA THR A 343 -3.94 0.55 -13.48
C THR A 343 -2.72 -0.01 -12.76
N PRO A 344 -2.76 -0.12 -11.42
CA PRO A 344 -1.72 -0.80 -10.67
C PRO A 344 -1.76 -2.31 -10.91
N ASP A 345 -0.61 -2.95 -11.00
CA ASP A 345 -0.47 -4.40 -10.93
C ASP A 345 -0.17 -4.82 -9.48
N TYR A 346 -1.23 -5.08 -8.70
CA TYR A 346 -1.09 -5.50 -7.31
C TYR A 346 -0.29 -6.81 -7.15
N ALA A 347 -0.16 -7.63 -8.20
CA ALA A 347 0.65 -8.85 -8.13
C ALA A 347 2.16 -8.56 -8.19
N SER A 348 2.55 -7.39 -8.72
CA SER A 348 3.95 -6.91 -8.75
C SER A 348 4.40 -6.27 -7.44
N ALA A 349 3.46 -6.03 -6.51
CA ALA A 349 3.72 -5.27 -5.30
C ALA A 349 4.84 -5.90 -4.47
N THR A 350 5.84 -5.09 -4.13
CA THR A 350 6.88 -5.41 -3.15
C THR A 350 6.72 -4.53 -1.91
N GLU A 351 7.57 -4.71 -0.91
CA GLU A 351 7.58 -3.87 0.30
C GLU A 351 7.76 -2.37 -0.03
N THR A 352 8.39 -2.03 -1.16
CA THR A 352 8.72 -0.65 -1.51
C THR A 352 8.27 -0.22 -2.89
N SER A 353 7.60 -1.08 -3.67
CA SER A 353 7.28 -0.76 -5.06
C SER A 353 5.98 -1.37 -5.58
N LEU A 354 5.40 -0.76 -6.61
CA LEU A 354 4.20 -1.21 -7.29
C LEU A 354 4.26 -0.83 -8.77
N ASP A 355 4.10 -1.80 -9.67
CA ASP A 355 4.03 -1.51 -11.10
C ASP A 355 2.69 -0.88 -11.48
N VAL A 356 2.73 0.09 -12.38
CA VAL A 356 1.59 0.86 -12.87
C VAL A 356 1.66 0.91 -14.38
N ALA A 357 0.51 0.69 -15.04
CA ALA A 357 0.39 0.82 -16.48
C ALA A 357 -0.73 1.80 -16.86
N ALA A 358 -0.53 2.62 -17.89
CA ALA A 358 -1.53 3.55 -18.39
C ALA A 358 -1.59 3.51 -19.92
N ALA A 359 -2.78 3.29 -20.47
CA ALA A 359 -3.02 3.38 -21.91
C ALA A 359 -3.21 4.84 -22.32
N TYR A 360 -2.27 5.37 -23.10
CA TYR A 360 -2.36 6.73 -23.65
C TYR A 360 -2.76 6.68 -25.12
N LYS A 361 -3.79 7.45 -25.47
CA LYS A 361 -4.28 7.55 -26.85
C LYS A 361 -4.73 8.96 -27.20
N ALA A 362 -3.96 9.64 -28.05
CA ALA A 362 -4.30 10.97 -28.54
C ALA A 362 -3.51 11.35 -29.79
N ASP A 363 -4.06 12.29 -30.55
CA ASP A 363 -3.31 13.05 -31.55
C ASP A 363 -2.72 14.30 -30.89
N VAL A 364 -1.41 14.51 -31.05
CA VAL A 364 -0.64 15.59 -30.43
C VAL A 364 0.19 16.34 -31.46
N GLU A 365 0.64 17.56 -31.13
CA GLU A 365 1.57 18.34 -31.97
C GLU A 365 2.80 18.70 -31.15
N VAL A 366 3.98 18.30 -31.62
CA VAL A 366 5.27 18.63 -30.98
C VAL A 366 6.06 19.61 -31.84
N GLU A 367 6.77 20.55 -31.21
CA GLU A 367 7.68 21.44 -31.93
C GLU A 367 9.07 20.80 -32.06
N PHE A 368 9.48 20.49 -33.29
CA PHE A 368 10.82 20.00 -33.58
C PHE A 368 11.50 20.94 -34.58
N ASN A 369 12.65 21.51 -34.21
CA ASN A 369 13.41 22.45 -35.04
C ASN A 369 12.58 23.62 -35.60
N GLY A 370 11.65 24.17 -34.80
CA GLY A 370 10.79 25.29 -35.20
C GLY A 370 9.62 24.93 -36.12
N ALA A 371 9.36 23.64 -36.34
CA ALA A 371 8.22 23.13 -37.09
C ALA A 371 7.30 22.29 -36.18
N GLN A 372 6.00 22.56 -36.26
CA GLN A 372 4.97 21.75 -35.61
C GLN A 372 4.81 20.42 -36.36
N THR A 373 5.02 19.31 -35.65
CA THR A 373 4.95 17.95 -36.19
C THR A 373 3.79 17.22 -35.53
N PRO A 374 2.74 16.85 -36.29
CA PRO A 374 1.64 16.06 -35.76
C PRO A 374 2.07 14.62 -35.53
N LEU A 375 1.72 14.08 -34.36
CA LEU A 375 1.96 12.69 -33.96
C LEU A 375 0.64 12.06 -33.55
N SER A 376 0.49 10.75 -33.81
CA SER A 376 -0.67 9.97 -33.36
C SER A 376 -0.17 8.88 -32.43
N ILE A 377 -0.48 9.02 -31.14
CA ILE A 377 0.01 8.12 -30.10
C ILE A 377 -1.12 7.16 -29.71
N ASP A 378 -0.82 5.87 -29.70
CA ASP A 378 -1.65 4.79 -29.18
C ASP A 378 -0.69 3.77 -28.55
N SER A 379 -0.43 3.92 -27.26
CA SER A 379 0.62 3.17 -26.56
C SER A 379 0.26 2.94 -25.11
N GLU A 380 0.68 1.79 -24.60
CA GLU A 380 0.61 1.46 -23.19
C GLU A 380 1.95 1.83 -22.56
N LEU A 381 1.93 2.73 -21.58
CA LEU A 381 3.09 3.09 -20.80
C LEU A 381 3.09 2.28 -19.51
N SER A 382 4.26 1.82 -19.09
CA SER A 382 4.44 1.07 -17.86
C SER A 382 5.61 1.61 -17.06
N GLY A 383 5.54 1.54 -15.74
CA GLY A 383 6.62 1.94 -14.85
C GLY A 383 6.35 1.49 -13.43
N THR A 384 7.34 1.66 -12.57
CA THR A 384 7.27 1.22 -11.18
C THR A 384 7.19 2.43 -10.28
N TYR A 385 6.12 2.53 -9.49
CA TYR A 385 6.04 3.46 -8.38
C TYR A 385 6.90 2.93 -7.22
N VAL A 386 7.69 3.79 -6.57
CA VAL A 386 8.50 3.44 -5.39
C VAL A 386 8.01 4.25 -4.19
N MET A 387 7.58 3.54 -3.14
CA MET A 387 7.09 4.09 -1.88
C MET A 387 8.27 4.69 -1.09
N GLY A 388 8.14 5.93 -0.62
CA GLY A 388 9.19 6.59 0.17
C GLY A 388 9.87 7.79 -0.49
N GLY A 389 9.39 8.23 -1.66
CA GLY A 389 9.72 9.56 -2.16
C GLY A 389 11.17 9.75 -2.55
N GLU A 390 11.80 8.75 -3.15
CA GLU A 390 12.93 8.96 -4.06
C GLU A 390 12.79 8.00 -5.26
N THR A 391 11.80 8.24 -6.13
CA THR A 391 12.04 7.98 -7.56
C THR A 391 12.77 9.18 -8.14
N SER A 392 13.91 9.53 -7.55
CA SER A 392 14.87 10.28 -8.32
C SER A 392 15.51 9.29 -9.30
N ALA A 393 14.89 9.14 -10.47
CA ALA A 393 15.70 9.34 -11.66
C ALA A 393 15.99 10.86 -11.79
N GLN A 394 16.50 11.51 -10.74
CA GLN A 394 17.50 12.52 -11.00
C GLN A 394 18.63 11.70 -11.60
N ALA A 395 19.02 12.03 -12.83
CA ALA A 395 20.28 11.54 -13.34
C ALA A 395 21.30 11.79 -12.23
N ALA A 396 21.88 10.73 -11.70
CA ALA A 396 22.79 10.85 -10.57
C ALA A 396 23.81 11.95 -10.94
N GLU A 397 23.88 12.99 -10.12
CA GLU A 397 24.76 14.11 -10.41
C GLU A 397 26.18 13.68 -10.07
N VAL A 398 27.14 14.09 -10.91
CA VAL A 398 28.56 13.87 -10.64
C VAL A 398 28.95 14.75 -9.44
N VAL A 399 29.15 14.13 -8.28
CA VAL A 399 29.53 14.82 -7.04
C VAL A 399 31.03 14.96 -6.90
N ASN A 400 31.80 14.12 -7.60
CA ASN A 400 33.25 14.22 -7.62
C ASN A 400 33.82 13.57 -8.89
N THR A 401 35.00 14.02 -9.29
CA THR A 401 35.68 13.55 -10.49
C THR A 401 37.17 13.38 -10.21
N LEU A 402 37.72 12.23 -10.61
CA LEU A 402 39.15 12.01 -10.69
C LEU A 402 39.57 11.98 -12.16
N THR A 403 40.63 12.68 -12.52
CA THR A 403 41.09 12.77 -13.91
C THR A 403 42.56 12.38 -14.06
N VAL A 404 42.92 11.97 -15.26
CA VAL A 404 44.32 11.93 -15.71
C VAL A 404 44.35 12.24 -17.20
N GLU A 405 45.20 13.19 -17.57
CA GLU A 405 45.42 13.57 -18.96
C GLU A 405 46.51 12.70 -19.60
N ASP A 406 46.44 12.51 -20.92
CA ASP A 406 47.45 11.80 -21.73
C ASP A 406 47.78 10.36 -21.25
N ALA A 407 46.81 9.66 -20.65
CA ALA A 407 46.93 8.30 -20.17
C ALA A 407 47.25 7.32 -21.31
N GLN A 408 48.15 6.37 -21.02
CA GLN A 408 48.54 5.31 -21.96
C GLN A 408 47.64 4.09 -21.76
N VAL A 409 46.71 3.87 -22.69
CA VAL A 409 45.68 2.81 -22.59
C VAL A 409 45.86 1.67 -23.59
N GLY A 410 47.08 1.47 -24.08
CA GLY A 410 47.38 0.49 -25.13
C GLY A 410 47.01 0.95 -26.56
N LEU A 411 46.52 2.17 -26.71
CA LEU A 411 46.32 2.84 -28.00
C LEU A 411 47.59 3.62 -28.42
N PRO A 412 47.82 3.84 -29.73
CA PRO A 412 48.96 4.63 -30.21
C PRO A 412 48.88 6.13 -29.86
N MET A 413 47.82 6.56 -29.18
CA MET A 413 47.52 7.95 -28.83
C MET A 413 47.16 8.01 -27.34
N GLY A 414 47.58 9.07 -26.64
CA GLY A 414 47.13 9.34 -25.29
C GLY A 414 45.64 9.69 -25.27
N VAL A 415 44.95 9.28 -24.21
CA VAL A 415 43.54 9.62 -23.96
C VAL A 415 43.43 10.27 -22.59
N ASN A 416 42.39 11.06 -22.36
CA ASN A 416 42.06 11.48 -21.00
C ASN A 416 41.19 10.40 -20.36
N LEU A 417 41.45 10.10 -19.10
CA LEU A 417 40.57 9.25 -18.30
C LEU A 417 39.92 10.08 -17.21
N ARG A 418 38.66 9.76 -16.94
CA ARG A 418 37.86 10.40 -15.92
C ARG A 418 37.10 9.32 -15.15
N VAL A 419 37.20 9.31 -13.83
CA VAL A 419 36.27 8.57 -12.97
C VAL A 419 35.28 9.58 -12.41
N ASP A 420 34.02 9.44 -12.81
CA ASP A 420 32.91 10.20 -12.25
C ASP A 420 32.31 9.41 -11.08
N ILE A 421 32.17 10.09 -9.95
CA ILE A 421 31.49 9.60 -8.74
C ILE A 421 30.15 10.31 -8.69
N TYR A 422 29.10 9.51 -8.56
CA TYR A 422 27.74 9.98 -8.59
C TYR A 422 27.14 10.08 -7.17
N SER A 423 26.10 10.90 -7.04
CA SER A 423 25.37 11.12 -5.78
C SER A 423 24.63 9.89 -5.25
N ASP A 424 24.40 8.88 -6.09
CA ASP A 424 23.74 7.62 -5.77
C ASP A 424 24.73 6.49 -5.41
N ASP A 425 25.96 6.86 -5.03
CA ASP A 425 27.07 5.95 -4.74
C ASP A 425 27.50 5.07 -5.93
N THR A 426 27.10 5.39 -7.16
CA THR A 426 27.66 4.75 -8.36
C THR A 426 28.90 5.47 -8.88
N CYS A 427 29.68 4.80 -9.72
CA CYS A 427 30.84 5.39 -10.37
C CYS A 427 31.05 4.86 -11.79
N LYS A 428 31.61 5.68 -12.68
CA LYS A 428 31.95 5.30 -14.06
C LYS A 428 33.36 5.73 -14.43
N LEU A 429 34.08 4.86 -15.11
CA LEU A 429 35.31 5.20 -15.81
C LEU A 429 34.98 5.59 -17.25
N ILE A 430 35.29 6.83 -17.60
CA ILE A 430 35.10 7.42 -18.92
C ILE A 430 36.46 7.62 -19.60
N VAL A 431 36.54 7.19 -20.85
CA VAL A 431 37.64 7.48 -21.77
C VAL A 431 37.21 8.62 -22.67
N GLU A 432 37.89 9.77 -22.54
CA GLU A 432 37.65 10.93 -23.40
C GLU A 432 38.68 10.95 -24.54
N VAL A 433 38.16 10.85 -25.76
CA VAL A 433 38.95 10.92 -26.99
C VAL A 433 38.92 12.36 -27.52
N ALA A 434 39.83 13.19 -26.98
CA ALA A 434 39.88 14.63 -27.22
C ALA A 434 39.83 15.09 -28.70
N GLN A 435 40.31 14.26 -29.64
CA GLN A 435 40.31 14.61 -31.07
C GLN A 435 38.92 14.60 -31.72
N VAL A 436 37.99 13.82 -31.16
CA VAL A 436 36.64 13.63 -31.72
C VAL A 436 35.55 14.05 -30.73
N GLY A 437 35.91 14.46 -29.51
CA GLY A 437 34.97 14.86 -28.47
C GLY A 437 34.03 13.72 -28.04
N ALA A 438 34.51 12.48 -28.13
CA ALA A 438 33.75 11.31 -27.73
C ALA A 438 34.10 10.92 -26.29
N GLU A 439 33.08 10.73 -25.47
CA GLU A 439 33.18 10.14 -24.13
C GLU A 439 32.68 8.70 -24.23
N LEU A 440 33.52 7.74 -23.84
CA LEU A 440 33.22 6.31 -23.93
C LEU A 440 33.30 5.69 -22.55
N GLU A 441 32.25 5.01 -22.11
CA GLU A 441 32.25 4.27 -20.86
C GLU A 441 33.15 3.03 -21.00
N ALA A 442 34.12 2.90 -20.10
CA ALA A 442 35.12 1.84 -20.10
C ALA A 442 35.04 0.93 -18.87
N ASP A 443 34.44 1.39 -17.77
CA ASP A 443 34.09 0.55 -16.63
C ASP A 443 32.99 1.26 -15.82
N GLN A 444 32.27 0.50 -15.01
CA GLN A 444 31.25 1.01 -14.10
C GLN A 444 31.29 0.23 -12.79
N GLY A 445 30.71 0.80 -11.74
CA GLY A 445 30.71 0.19 -10.42
C GLY A 445 29.98 1.01 -9.37
N THR A 446 30.19 0.62 -8.11
CA THR A 446 29.74 1.39 -6.95
C THR A 446 30.93 1.93 -6.17
N CYS A 447 30.70 2.92 -5.34
CA CYS A 447 31.71 3.50 -4.47
C CYS A 447 31.12 3.88 -3.11
N SER A 448 31.97 4.04 -2.10
CA SER A 448 31.55 4.53 -0.78
C SER A 448 32.68 5.35 -0.16
N LEU A 449 32.33 6.43 0.54
CA LEU A 449 33.27 7.28 1.25
C LEU A 449 33.30 6.92 2.73
N ASP A 450 34.47 6.57 3.26
CA ASP A 450 34.71 6.56 4.70
C ASP A 450 35.03 7.99 5.16
N GLU A 451 34.05 8.66 5.76
CA GLU A 451 34.19 10.03 6.27
C GLU A 451 35.28 10.20 7.34
N ALA A 452 35.62 9.14 8.07
CA ALA A 452 36.64 9.21 9.12
C ALA A 452 38.06 9.25 8.53
N SER A 453 38.27 8.56 7.41
CA SER A 453 39.58 8.47 6.75
C SER A 453 39.67 9.26 5.44
N PHE A 454 38.55 9.79 4.93
CA PHE A 454 38.42 10.43 3.62
C PHE A 454 38.90 9.56 2.47
N LYS A 455 38.61 8.25 2.56
CA LYS A 455 38.95 7.26 1.54
C LYS A 455 37.70 6.79 0.82
N TYR A 456 37.76 6.78 -0.50
CA TYR A 456 36.77 6.09 -1.31
C TYR A 456 37.18 4.63 -1.49
N THR A 457 36.22 3.72 -1.31
CA THR A 457 36.32 2.34 -1.75
C THR A 457 35.44 2.17 -2.98
N PHE A 458 36.03 1.80 -4.12
CA PHE A 458 35.35 1.56 -5.40
C PHE A 458 35.26 0.07 -5.66
N HIS A 459 34.14 -0.38 -6.22
CA HIS A 459 33.91 -1.73 -6.71
C HIS A 459 33.56 -1.69 -8.19
N PHE A 460 34.59 -1.65 -9.04
CA PHE A 460 34.45 -1.67 -10.49
C PHE A 460 34.21 -3.09 -11.02
N GLU A 461 33.45 -3.21 -12.11
CA GLU A 461 33.21 -4.51 -12.75
C GLU A 461 34.48 -5.13 -13.33
N LYS A 462 35.36 -4.35 -13.97
CA LYS A 462 36.59 -4.88 -14.59
C LYS A 462 37.79 -4.80 -13.63
N ALA A 463 37.96 -3.67 -12.94
CA ALA A 463 39.10 -3.50 -12.03
C ALA A 463 38.91 -4.14 -10.64
N GLY A 464 37.68 -4.49 -10.27
CA GLY A 464 37.38 -5.00 -8.93
C GLY A 464 37.45 -3.92 -7.86
N GLU A 465 37.85 -4.31 -6.64
CA GLU A 465 37.95 -3.39 -5.52
C GLU A 465 39.21 -2.52 -5.59
N LEU A 466 39.04 -1.21 -5.60
CA LEU A 466 40.11 -0.21 -5.56
C LEU A 466 39.86 0.76 -4.40
N ILE A 467 40.92 1.26 -3.77
CA ILE A 467 40.83 2.21 -2.66
C ILE A 467 41.61 3.47 -3.01
N SER A 468 41.01 4.65 -2.80
CA SER A 468 41.71 5.92 -3.00
C SER A 468 42.72 6.21 -1.89
N GLU A 469 43.74 6.96 -2.26
CA GLU A 469 44.82 7.42 -1.39
C GLU A 469 44.70 8.96 -1.25
N PRO A 470 44.14 9.47 -0.13
CA PRO A 470 44.08 10.91 0.14
C PRO A 470 45.47 11.49 0.42
N ASP A 471 45.77 12.65 -0.16
CA ASP A 471 46.96 13.43 0.15
C ASP A 471 46.64 14.43 1.26
N TYR A 472 46.76 13.99 2.51
CA TYR A 472 46.52 14.84 3.69
C TYR A 472 47.40 16.09 3.74
N ALA A 473 48.53 16.14 3.03
CA ALA A 473 49.36 17.34 2.95
C ALA A 473 48.77 18.41 2.03
N SER A 474 47.86 18.03 1.13
CA SER A 474 47.14 18.93 0.22
C SER A 474 45.90 19.58 0.84
N ALA A 475 45.55 19.24 2.09
CA ALA A 475 44.34 19.72 2.75
C ALA A 475 44.30 21.26 2.83
N THR A 476 43.26 21.85 2.26
CA THR A 476 42.95 23.28 2.29
C THR A 476 41.50 23.52 2.70
N ALA A 477 41.10 24.79 2.84
CA ALA A 477 39.69 25.14 3.02
C ALA A 477 38.80 24.79 1.81
N GLU A 478 39.40 24.52 0.64
CA GLU A 478 38.70 24.13 -0.58
C GLU A 478 38.59 22.61 -0.74
N GLY A 479 39.18 21.82 0.17
CA GLY A 479 39.12 20.37 0.11
C GLY A 479 40.46 19.66 0.28
N LEU A 480 40.44 18.35 0.00
CA LEU A 480 41.51 17.39 0.18
C LEU A 480 41.79 16.65 -1.14
N GLY A 481 43.01 16.76 -1.66
CA GLY A 481 43.42 16.01 -2.85
C GLY A 481 43.48 14.50 -2.60
N MET A 482 43.27 13.71 -3.65
CA MET A 482 43.37 12.26 -3.61
C MET A 482 43.88 11.67 -4.92
N THR A 483 44.29 10.42 -4.85
CA THR A 483 44.65 9.63 -6.03
C THR A 483 43.96 8.26 -6.04
N LEU A 484 43.74 7.71 -7.22
CA LEU A 484 43.21 6.36 -7.42
C LEU A 484 44.07 5.64 -8.47
N ALA A 485 44.72 4.54 -8.07
CA ALA A 485 45.44 3.69 -8.99
C ALA A 485 44.47 2.71 -9.67
N TYR A 486 44.24 2.91 -10.97
CA TYR A 486 43.36 2.06 -11.77
C TYR A 486 44.18 1.16 -12.68
N LYS A 487 43.93 -0.15 -12.61
CA LYS A 487 44.62 -1.14 -13.43
C LYS A 487 43.69 -2.28 -13.87
N ALA A 488 43.26 -2.26 -15.11
CA ALA A 488 42.45 -3.31 -15.71
C ALA A 488 42.54 -3.32 -17.23
N ASP A 489 42.26 -4.48 -17.82
CA ASP A 489 41.95 -4.58 -19.24
C ASP A 489 40.44 -4.41 -19.42
N THR A 490 40.03 -3.57 -20.38
CA THR A 490 38.62 -3.31 -20.70
C THR A 490 38.41 -3.18 -22.21
N GLU A 491 37.18 -2.91 -22.64
CA GLU A 491 36.79 -2.72 -24.02
C GLU A 491 35.80 -1.57 -24.12
N VAL A 492 35.99 -0.70 -25.12
CA VAL A 492 35.05 0.39 -25.44
C VAL A 492 34.52 0.20 -26.84
N GLU A 493 33.22 0.49 -27.05
CA GLU A 493 32.64 0.46 -28.39
C GLU A 493 32.76 1.84 -29.04
N PHE A 494 33.42 1.89 -30.19
CA PHE A 494 33.54 3.11 -30.99
C PHE A 494 33.14 2.82 -32.45
N ASN A 495 32.14 3.53 -32.95
CA ASN A 495 31.59 3.33 -34.32
C ASN A 495 31.19 1.88 -34.64
N GLY A 496 30.57 1.17 -33.69
CA GLY A 496 30.14 -0.22 -33.89
C GLY A 496 31.27 -1.25 -33.82
N ALA A 497 32.45 -0.87 -33.35
CA ALA A 497 33.60 -1.74 -33.19
C ALA A 497 34.14 -1.71 -31.76
N ALA A 498 34.19 -2.90 -31.16
CA ALA A 498 34.88 -3.21 -29.92
C ALA A 498 36.38 -2.90 -30.02
N THR A 499 36.87 -1.99 -29.18
CA THR A 499 38.28 -1.62 -29.08
C THR A 499 38.82 -1.99 -27.71
N PRO A 500 39.73 -2.98 -27.61
CA PRO A 500 40.33 -3.36 -26.33
C PRO A 500 41.28 -2.27 -25.84
N LEU A 501 41.21 -1.99 -24.54
CA LEU A 501 42.06 -1.06 -23.82
C LEU A 501 42.79 -1.79 -22.69
N SER A 502 44.04 -1.43 -22.45
CA SER A 502 44.80 -1.89 -21.29
C SER A 502 45.20 -0.67 -20.48
N ILE A 503 44.54 -0.46 -19.34
CA ILE A 503 44.67 0.75 -18.55
C ILE A 503 45.57 0.46 -17.35
N ASP A 504 46.60 1.28 -17.18
CA ASP A 504 47.46 1.33 -16.00
C ASP A 504 47.76 2.81 -15.73
N ALA A 505 46.92 3.43 -14.90
CA ALA A 505 46.94 4.87 -14.68
C ALA A 505 46.66 5.23 -13.22
N VAL A 506 47.13 6.40 -12.81
CA VAL A 506 46.80 6.99 -11.52
C VAL A 506 45.99 8.24 -11.80
N LEU A 507 44.72 8.24 -11.38
CA LEU A 507 43.82 9.38 -11.50
C LEU A 507 43.96 10.26 -10.27
N GLU A 508 43.87 11.58 -10.45
CA GLU A 508 43.95 12.58 -9.39
C GLU A 508 42.62 13.34 -9.27
N GLY A 509 42.17 13.60 -8.05
CA GLY A 509 40.94 14.34 -7.79
C GLY A 509 40.98 15.07 -6.46
N ARG A 510 39.85 15.63 -6.03
CA ARG A 510 39.74 16.34 -4.75
C ARG A 510 38.37 16.07 -4.10
N ILE A 511 38.34 15.75 -2.80
CA ILE A 511 37.12 15.88 -2.00
C ILE A 511 36.94 17.35 -1.67
N GLU A 512 35.88 17.97 -2.16
CA GLU A 512 35.54 19.35 -1.80
C GLU A 512 35.05 19.43 -0.35
N ALA A 513 35.32 20.57 0.31
CA ALA A 513 34.76 20.83 1.63
C ALA A 513 33.31 21.28 1.48
N GLN A 514 32.37 20.51 2.07
CA GLN A 514 30.95 20.88 2.13
C GLN A 514 30.68 22.03 3.11
#